data_AF-A0A9W9P583-F1
#
_entry.id   AF-A0A9W9P583-F1
#
_cell.length_a   1.000
_cell.length_b   1.000
_cell.length_c   1.000
_cell.angle_alpha   90.00
_cell.angle_beta   90.00
_cell.angle_gamma   90.00
#
_symmetry.space_group_name_H-M   'P 1'
#
loop_
_entity.id
_entity.type
_entity.pdbx_description
1 polymer ?
#
loop_
_entity_poly.entity_id
_entity_poly.type
_entity_poly.pdbx_seq_one_letter_code
_entity_poly.pdbx_strand_id
1 'polypeptide(L)'
;MLATRDNDSHLKVKGVQAHRMALQEMRIALQDPQRATGDGLLAAVRLFRFYEILYGAESEIPNQTNPTPQIQGYYAHTDGEMALFMNRGCHREWSDAGRYLLASGRIVSFILGVCRRKGSPFNEPDWMTAPWNGTNKSALEELSDIMVQIPSFLEELDNIRATSVAKRCPEKRGSLLKKMYDVEQELLIWKFSMREDLLIYDYTHSGNPLPKPQVDRDFAVLHLSFFYWSCSILLYTTIHLVTNEADRDSSNAFSSSIPFSSEGCPNFLDERNPTLHAHRIVHALPLSYRPCAGGYTALSSSFPLGMALRYLVVAHHFPHECDSGAAQMEFLLQTVSQPFMGAYVAKFIDHLFKVDTSAQSLKEMTGWYGMELRARGWWFKPVAEEVERLN
;
A
#
# COMPACT_ATOMS: atom_id res chain seq x y z
N MET A 1 -4.98 9.83 -20.62
CA MET A 1 -5.19 11.13 -19.97
C MET A 1 -5.58 12.15 -21.01
N LEU A 2 -4.72 12.55 -21.96
CA LEU A 2 -5.12 13.45 -23.06
C LEU A 2 -6.28 12.87 -23.90
N ALA A 3 -6.16 11.61 -24.34
CA ALA A 3 -7.19 10.95 -25.13
C ALA A 3 -8.57 10.89 -24.44
N THR A 4 -8.60 10.74 -23.12
CA THR A 4 -9.85 10.71 -22.36
C THR A 4 -10.37 12.11 -22.05
N ARG A 5 -9.48 13.05 -21.69
CA ARG A 5 -9.82 14.46 -21.43
C ARG A 5 -10.46 15.09 -22.66
N ASP A 6 -9.90 14.80 -23.83
CA ASP A 6 -10.31 15.40 -25.11
C ASP A 6 -11.31 14.49 -25.86
N ASN A 7 -11.69 13.36 -25.25
CA ASN A 7 -12.55 12.32 -25.83
C ASN A 7 -12.13 11.87 -27.25
N ASP A 8 -10.82 11.82 -27.49
CA ASP A 8 -10.23 11.46 -28.77
C ASP A 8 -10.11 9.93 -28.89
N SER A 9 -11.02 9.32 -29.66
CA SER A 9 -11.07 7.88 -29.91
C SER A 9 -9.85 7.37 -30.69
N HIS A 10 -9.30 8.17 -31.59
CA HIS A 10 -8.14 7.78 -32.38
C HIS A 10 -6.87 7.73 -31.52
N LEU A 11 -6.72 8.68 -30.59
CA LEU A 11 -5.62 8.66 -29.63
C LEU A 11 -5.73 7.48 -28.65
N LYS A 12 -6.95 7.06 -28.27
CA LYS A 12 -7.16 5.83 -27.48
C LYS A 12 -6.69 4.58 -28.24
N VAL A 13 -7.10 4.42 -29.49
CA VAL A 13 -6.69 3.28 -30.35
C VAL A 13 -5.16 3.25 -30.52
N LYS A 14 -4.53 4.40 -30.78
CA LYS A 14 -3.07 4.50 -30.85
C LYS A 14 -2.39 4.14 -29.54
N GLY A 15 -2.97 4.50 -28.40
CA GLY A 15 -2.49 4.10 -27.07
C GLY A 15 -2.46 2.58 -26.90
N VAL A 16 -3.56 1.90 -27.25
CA VAL A 16 -3.64 0.43 -27.22
C VAL A 16 -2.62 -0.21 -28.17
N GLN A 17 -2.47 0.32 -29.38
CA GLN A 17 -1.51 -0.20 -30.37
C GLN A 17 -0.08 -0.06 -29.87
N ALA A 18 0.30 1.11 -29.36
CA ALA A 18 1.63 1.36 -28.80
C ALA A 18 1.93 0.42 -27.63
N HIS A 19 0.95 0.21 -26.74
CA HIS A 19 1.07 -0.73 -25.63
C HIS A 19 1.32 -2.18 -26.12
N ARG A 20 0.56 -2.66 -27.10
CA ARG A 20 0.74 -4.01 -27.69
C ARG A 20 2.11 -4.17 -28.36
N MET A 21 2.56 -3.17 -29.13
CA MET A 21 3.87 -3.18 -29.77
C MET A 21 5.01 -3.23 -28.74
N ALA A 22 4.89 -2.44 -27.67
CA ALA A 22 5.88 -2.42 -26.60
C ALA A 22 5.95 -3.75 -25.83
N LEU A 23 4.81 -4.43 -25.61
CA LEU A 23 4.79 -5.78 -25.03
C LEU A 23 5.48 -6.81 -25.93
N GLN A 24 5.29 -6.72 -27.25
CA GLN A 24 5.97 -7.59 -28.21
C GLN A 24 7.48 -7.36 -28.18
N GLU A 25 7.93 -6.10 -28.11
CA GLU A 25 9.35 -5.79 -28.02
C GLU A 25 9.97 -6.19 -26.68
N MET A 26 9.23 -6.06 -25.58
CA MET A 26 9.65 -6.60 -24.28
C MET A 26 9.88 -8.11 -24.37
N ARG A 27 9.00 -8.86 -25.04
CA ARG A 27 9.18 -10.31 -25.25
C ARG A 27 10.47 -10.63 -26.01
N ILE A 28 10.79 -9.86 -27.05
CA ILE A 28 12.04 -10.02 -27.81
C ILE A 28 13.25 -9.70 -26.93
N ALA A 29 13.20 -8.59 -26.19
CA ALA A 29 14.26 -8.16 -25.28
C ALA A 29 14.55 -9.17 -24.16
N LEU A 30 13.53 -9.88 -23.66
CA LEU A 30 13.68 -10.93 -22.64
C LEU A 30 14.48 -12.15 -23.13
N GLN A 31 14.58 -12.35 -24.44
CA GLN A 31 15.36 -13.46 -25.03
C GLN A 31 16.85 -13.14 -25.15
N ASP A 32 17.23 -11.86 -25.01
CA ASP A 32 18.61 -11.40 -25.05
C ASP A 32 19.16 -11.29 -23.61
N PRO A 33 20.20 -12.05 -23.22
CA PRO A 33 20.71 -12.07 -21.84
C PRO A 33 21.19 -10.71 -21.31
N GLN A 34 21.70 -9.83 -22.17
CA GLN A 34 22.15 -8.50 -21.77
C GLN A 34 20.95 -7.57 -21.56
N ARG A 35 19.99 -7.57 -22.49
CA ARG A 35 18.79 -6.74 -22.40
C ARG A 35 17.87 -7.19 -21.26
N ALA A 36 17.78 -8.50 -21.02
CA ALA A 36 16.96 -9.14 -19.98
C ALA A 36 17.28 -8.64 -18.56
N THR A 37 18.49 -8.12 -18.36
CA THR A 37 18.95 -7.59 -17.07
C THR A 37 19.23 -6.09 -17.11
N GLY A 38 18.75 -5.38 -18.14
CA GLY A 38 18.96 -3.93 -18.31
C GLY A 38 17.89 -3.08 -17.62
N ASP A 39 18.25 -1.84 -17.25
CA ASP A 39 17.33 -0.88 -16.62
C ASP A 39 16.12 -0.54 -17.51
N GLY A 40 16.30 -0.61 -18.83
CA GLY A 40 15.23 -0.35 -19.80
C GLY A 40 14.03 -1.30 -19.64
N LEU A 41 14.26 -2.58 -19.30
CA LEU A 41 13.18 -3.53 -19.06
C LEU A 41 12.45 -3.27 -17.75
N LEU A 42 13.20 -2.91 -16.70
CA LEU A 42 12.64 -2.51 -15.41
C LEU A 42 11.78 -1.24 -15.54
N ALA A 43 12.21 -0.28 -16.36
CA ALA A 43 11.41 0.89 -16.68
C ALA A 43 10.16 0.54 -17.51
N ALA A 44 10.30 -0.32 -18.52
CA ALA A 44 9.19 -0.72 -19.40
C ALA A 44 8.07 -1.44 -18.64
N VAL A 45 8.39 -2.41 -17.78
CA VAL A 45 7.37 -3.16 -17.02
C VAL A 45 6.56 -2.25 -16.08
N ARG A 46 7.20 -1.20 -15.54
CA ARG A 46 6.51 -0.19 -14.73
C ARG A 46 5.52 0.63 -15.55
N LEU A 47 5.87 1.01 -16.77
CA LEU A 47 4.95 1.69 -17.68
C LEU A 47 3.75 0.81 -18.04
N PHE A 48 3.96 -0.50 -18.22
CA PHE A 48 2.86 -1.45 -18.43
C PHE A 48 1.94 -1.55 -17.21
N ARG A 49 2.49 -1.61 -15.99
CA ARG A 49 1.67 -1.55 -14.77
C ARG A 49 0.83 -0.26 -14.69
N PHE A 50 1.40 0.90 -15.03
CA PHE A 50 0.64 2.16 -15.05
C PHE A 50 -0.43 2.18 -16.13
N TYR A 51 -0.16 1.56 -17.28
CA TYR A 51 -1.17 1.37 -18.31
C TYR A 51 -2.36 0.58 -17.77
N GLU A 52 -2.12 -0.51 -17.03
CA GLU A 52 -3.21 -1.30 -16.43
C GLU A 52 -4.05 -0.47 -15.46
N ILE A 53 -3.42 0.29 -14.55
CA ILE A 53 -4.15 1.11 -13.58
C ILE A 53 -5.04 2.15 -14.28
N LEU A 54 -4.53 2.80 -15.33
CA LEU A 54 -5.22 3.90 -15.99
C LEU A 54 -6.22 3.46 -17.05
N TYR A 55 -5.92 2.39 -17.80
CA TYR A 55 -6.64 2.04 -19.04
C TYR A 55 -6.95 0.54 -19.17
N GLY A 56 -6.42 -0.32 -18.31
CA GLY A 56 -6.60 -1.78 -18.45
C GLY A 56 -8.05 -2.26 -18.33
N ALA A 57 -8.94 -1.44 -17.78
CA ALA A 57 -10.38 -1.73 -17.73
C ALA A 57 -11.18 -1.28 -18.96
N GLU A 58 -10.58 -0.56 -19.91
CA GLU A 58 -11.28 -0.12 -21.12
C GLU A 58 -11.68 -1.33 -21.98
N SER A 59 -12.97 -1.45 -22.30
CA SER A 59 -13.51 -2.45 -23.22
C SER A 59 -13.62 -1.89 -24.64
N GLU A 60 -13.56 -2.77 -25.64
CA GLU A 60 -13.92 -2.43 -27.02
C GLU A 60 -15.40 -2.02 -27.15
N ILE A 61 -16.24 -2.42 -26.19
CA ILE A 61 -17.65 -2.03 -26.09
C ILE A 61 -17.74 -0.68 -25.36
N PRO A 62 -18.32 0.37 -25.97
CA PRO A 62 -18.49 1.68 -25.35
C PRO A 62 -19.21 1.60 -24.00
N ASN A 63 -18.71 2.35 -23.01
CA ASN A 63 -19.26 2.44 -21.64
C ASN A 63 -19.26 1.13 -20.84
N GLN A 64 -18.60 0.08 -21.31
CA GLN A 64 -18.40 -1.15 -20.53
C GLN A 64 -16.97 -1.21 -20.03
N THR A 65 -16.80 -1.62 -18.77
CA THR A 65 -15.48 -1.86 -18.17
C THR A 65 -15.31 -3.32 -17.86
N ASN A 66 -14.13 -3.88 -18.13
CA ASN A 66 -13.81 -5.23 -17.73
C ASN A 66 -12.74 -5.21 -16.62
N PRO A 67 -13.13 -5.30 -15.34
CA PRO A 67 -12.19 -5.19 -14.23
C PRO A 67 -11.25 -6.40 -14.13
N THR A 68 -11.69 -7.60 -14.53
CA THR A 68 -10.91 -8.83 -14.31
C THR A 68 -9.58 -8.82 -15.09
N PRO A 69 -9.54 -8.56 -16.41
CA PRO A 69 -8.27 -8.47 -17.15
C PRO A 69 -7.37 -7.35 -16.66
N GLN A 70 -7.93 -6.20 -16.24
CA GLN A 70 -7.16 -5.09 -15.68
C GLN A 70 -6.37 -5.53 -14.45
N ILE A 71 -7.05 -6.15 -13.49
CA ILE A 71 -6.41 -6.57 -12.24
C ILE A 71 -5.43 -7.71 -12.47
N GLN A 72 -5.76 -8.65 -13.37
CA GLN A 72 -4.83 -9.71 -13.77
C GLN A 72 -3.57 -9.16 -14.44
N GLY A 73 -3.70 -8.21 -15.36
CA GLY A 73 -2.58 -7.54 -16.01
C GLY A 73 -1.71 -6.78 -15.01
N TYR A 74 -2.36 -6.05 -14.08
CA TYR A 74 -1.66 -5.34 -13.00
C TYR A 74 -0.81 -6.29 -12.15
N TYR A 75 -1.37 -7.43 -11.74
CA TYR A 75 -0.62 -8.45 -10.99
C TYR A 75 0.49 -9.08 -11.82
N ALA A 76 0.20 -9.45 -13.08
CA ALA A 76 1.19 -10.06 -13.96
C ALA A 76 2.41 -9.16 -14.19
N HIS A 77 2.21 -7.85 -14.40
CA HIS A 77 3.32 -6.90 -14.53
C HIS A 77 4.08 -6.70 -13.22
N THR A 78 3.40 -6.72 -12.08
CA THR A 78 4.07 -6.57 -10.79
C THR A 78 4.90 -7.81 -10.43
N ASP A 79 4.35 -9.01 -10.63
CA ASP A 79 5.08 -10.28 -10.45
C ASP A 79 6.22 -10.41 -11.48
N GLY A 80 6.00 -9.92 -12.71
CA GLY A 80 7.04 -9.85 -13.74
C GLY A 80 8.18 -8.89 -13.39
N GLU A 81 7.90 -7.72 -12.81
CA GLU A 81 8.93 -6.79 -12.32
C GLU A 81 9.78 -7.45 -11.21
N MET A 82 9.14 -8.14 -10.27
CA MET A 82 9.85 -8.94 -9.25
C MET A 82 10.77 -9.98 -9.91
N ALA A 83 10.26 -10.75 -10.88
CA ALA A 83 11.03 -11.77 -11.58
C ALA A 83 12.23 -11.17 -12.32
N LEU A 84 12.09 -9.99 -12.93
CA LEU A 84 13.21 -9.27 -13.57
C LEU A 84 14.29 -8.89 -12.56
N PHE A 85 13.91 -8.39 -11.38
CA PHE A 85 14.87 -8.11 -10.32
C PHE A 85 15.58 -9.40 -9.88
N MET A 86 14.84 -10.47 -9.61
CA MET A 86 15.43 -11.76 -9.22
C MET A 86 16.36 -12.32 -10.30
N ASN A 87 16.01 -12.17 -11.57
CA ASN A 87 16.85 -12.59 -12.70
C ASN A 87 18.15 -11.76 -12.81
N ARG A 88 18.09 -10.46 -12.54
CA ARG A 88 19.29 -9.62 -12.46
C ARG A 88 20.17 -10.07 -11.27
N GLY A 89 19.58 -10.28 -10.10
CA GLY A 89 20.27 -10.63 -8.86
C GLY A 89 20.83 -9.42 -8.12
N CYS A 90 20.93 -9.52 -6.79
CA CYS A 90 21.32 -8.42 -5.90
C CYS A 90 22.80 -8.01 -6.02
N HIS A 91 23.69 -8.95 -6.37
CA HIS A 91 25.15 -8.73 -6.45
C HIS A 91 25.65 -8.22 -7.81
N ARG A 92 24.77 -8.00 -8.79
CA ARG A 92 25.16 -7.34 -10.04
C ARG A 92 25.48 -5.87 -9.79
N GLU A 93 26.19 -5.26 -10.72
CA GLU A 93 26.35 -3.81 -10.74
C GLU A 93 25.01 -3.14 -11.00
N TRP A 94 24.71 -2.10 -10.23
CA TRP A 94 23.52 -1.28 -10.38
C TRP A 94 23.91 0.14 -10.77
N SER A 95 23.25 0.68 -11.77
CA SER A 95 23.27 2.12 -12.04
C SER A 95 22.42 2.86 -11.00
N ASP A 96 22.54 4.19 -10.93
CA ASP A 96 21.65 5.01 -10.10
C ASP A 96 20.18 4.86 -10.51
N ALA A 97 19.90 4.77 -11.81
CA ALA A 97 18.55 4.54 -12.32
C ALA A 97 18.02 3.16 -11.92
N GLY A 98 18.85 2.12 -12.02
CA GLY A 98 18.51 0.76 -11.60
C GLY A 98 18.20 0.67 -10.11
N ARG A 99 19.01 1.33 -9.28
CA ARG A 99 18.81 1.49 -7.83
C ARG A 99 17.48 2.18 -7.51
N TYR A 100 17.20 3.30 -8.15
CA TYR A 100 15.91 3.99 -8.00
C TYR A 100 14.73 3.11 -8.42
N LEU A 101 14.86 2.39 -9.54
CA LEU A 101 13.85 1.44 -10.00
C LEU A 101 13.63 0.32 -8.96
N LEU A 102 14.69 -0.21 -8.36
CA LEU A 102 14.60 -1.20 -7.27
C LEU A 102 13.86 -0.65 -6.06
N ALA A 103 14.21 0.53 -5.55
CA ALA A 103 13.55 1.15 -4.39
C ALA A 103 12.06 1.38 -4.63
N SER A 104 11.69 1.89 -5.81
CA SER A 104 10.27 2.04 -6.17
C SER A 104 9.58 0.69 -6.47
N GLY A 105 10.31 -0.33 -6.91
CA GLY A 105 9.79 -1.69 -7.09
C GLY A 105 9.48 -2.35 -5.75
N ARG A 106 10.30 -2.09 -4.73
CA ARG A 106 10.09 -2.51 -3.34
C ARG A 106 8.83 -1.93 -2.73
N ILE A 107 8.52 -0.66 -3.00
CA ILE A 107 7.24 -0.06 -2.60
C ILE A 107 6.08 -0.87 -3.18
N VAL A 108 6.15 -1.25 -4.46
CA VAL A 108 5.07 -2.01 -5.09
C VAL A 108 5.00 -3.43 -4.51
N SER A 109 6.15 -4.05 -4.26
CA SER A 109 6.24 -5.32 -3.56
C SER A 109 5.64 -5.25 -2.16
N PHE A 110 5.88 -4.17 -1.41
CA PHE A 110 5.24 -3.92 -0.13
C PHE A 110 3.72 -3.84 -0.27
N ILE A 111 3.21 -3.03 -1.21
CA ILE A 111 1.77 -2.90 -1.48
C ILE A 111 1.16 -4.28 -1.75
N LEU A 112 1.76 -5.04 -2.65
CA LEU A 112 1.28 -6.37 -3.05
C LEU A 112 1.40 -7.39 -1.92
N GLY A 113 2.52 -7.37 -1.20
CA GLY A 113 2.80 -8.23 -0.08
C GLY A 113 1.84 -8.00 1.07
N VAL A 114 1.43 -6.75 1.32
CA VAL A 114 0.37 -6.44 2.29
C VAL A 114 -0.96 -7.02 1.81
N CYS A 115 -1.35 -6.80 0.55
CA CYS A 115 -2.60 -7.35 0.00
C CYS A 115 -2.64 -8.89 0.09
N ARG A 116 -1.52 -9.56 -0.18
CA ARG A 116 -1.38 -11.02 -0.17
C ARG A 116 -0.99 -11.59 1.20
N ARG A 117 -0.71 -10.72 2.18
CA ARG A 117 -0.12 -11.05 3.50
C ARG A 117 1.08 -12.00 3.37
N LYS A 118 1.98 -11.68 2.44
CA LYS A 118 3.12 -12.51 2.06
C LYS A 118 4.39 -11.69 1.98
N GLY A 119 5.45 -12.17 2.62
CA GLY A 119 6.80 -11.61 2.53
C GLY A 119 7.34 -11.59 1.11
N SER A 120 8.29 -10.69 0.87
CA SER A 120 8.98 -10.56 -0.42
C SER A 120 10.45 -10.98 -0.28
N PRO A 121 11.08 -11.53 -1.33
CA PRO A 121 12.53 -11.77 -1.36
C PRO A 121 13.36 -10.50 -1.12
N PHE A 122 12.79 -9.31 -1.35
CA PHE A 122 13.47 -8.05 -1.04
C PHE A 122 13.75 -7.83 0.46
N ASN A 123 13.08 -8.59 1.33
CA ASN A 123 13.34 -8.61 2.76
C ASN A 123 14.59 -9.45 3.13
N GLU A 124 15.25 -10.09 2.17
CA GLU A 124 16.48 -10.83 2.45
C GLU A 124 17.66 -9.85 2.67
N PRO A 125 18.57 -10.14 3.62
CA PRO A 125 19.69 -9.25 3.96
C PRO A 125 20.56 -8.83 2.76
N ASP A 126 20.80 -9.75 1.83
CA ASP A 126 21.60 -9.46 0.64
C ASP A 126 20.91 -8.45 -0.27
N TRP A 127 19.58 -8.54 -0.41
CA TRP A 127 18.82 -7.55 -1.15
C TRP A 127 18.88 -6.18 -0.47
N MET A 128 18.78 -6.10 0.85
CA MET A 128 18.83 -4.82 1.57
C MET A 128 20.21 -4.15 1.58
N THR A 129 21.28 -4.86 1.24
CA THR A 129 22.66 -4.38 1.37
C THR A 129 23.40 -4.33 0.04
N ALA A 130 23.48 -5.44 -0.68
CA ALA A 130 24.37 -5.59 -1.84
C ALA A 130 24.13 -4.58 -2.97
N PRO A 131 22.88 -4.25 -3.37
CA PRO A 131 22.61 -3.25 -4.42
C PRO A 131 23.12 -1.84 -4.11
N TRP A 132 23.39 -1.56 -2.83
CA TRP A 132 23.75 -0.25 -2.29
C TRP A 132 25.23 -0.14 -1.92
N ASN A 133 26.03 -1.20 -2.15
CA ASN A 133 27.44 -1.21 -1.81
C ASN A 133 28.19 -0.02 -2.43
N GLY A 134 28.88 0.75 -1.58
CA GLY A 134 29.63 1.95 -2.00
C GLY A 134 28.78 3.20 -2.26
N THR A 135 27.49 3.18 -1.94
CA THR A 135 26.58 4.32 -2.10
C THR A 135 25.84 4.63 -0.79
N ASN A 136 25.51 5.90 -0.58
CA ASN A 136 24.62 6.30 0.51
C ASN A 136 23.17 6.21 0.02
N LYS A 137 22.30 5.59 0.81
CA LYS A 137 20.88 5.52 0.49
C LYS A 137 20.23 6.89 0.63
N SER A 138 19.32 7.18 -0.28
CA SER A 138 18.34 8.27 -0.19
C SER A 138 17.21 7.90 0.76
N ALA A 139 16.43 8.89 1.20
CA ALA A 139 15.28 8.66 2.08
C ALA A 139 14.26 7.67 1.49
N LEU A 140 14.07 7.65 0.16
CA LEU A 140 13.21 6.68 -0.50
C LEU A 140 13.73 5.25 -0.36
N GLU A 141 15.04 5.08 -0.54
CA GLU A 141 15.69 3.77 -0.50
C GLU A 141 15.66 3.19 0.91
N GLU A 142 15.99 4.01 1.92
CA GLU A 142 15.88 3.64 3.34
C GLU A 142 14.45 3.28 3.75
N LEU A 143 13.46 4.11 3.39
CA LEU A 143 12.07 3.81 3.71
C LEU A 143 11.61 2.52 3.02
N SER A 144 12.03 2.29 1.77
CA SER A 144 11.66 1.09 1.03
C SER A 144 12.19 -0.19 1.67
N ASP A 145 13.37 -0.15 2.31
CA ASP A 145 13.91 -1.29 3.07
C ASP A 145 13.06 -1.59 4.30
N ILE A 146 12.61 -0.56 5.01
CA ILE A 146 11.72 -0.71 6.17
C ILE A 146 10.37 -1.31 5.74
N MET A 147 9.79 -0.78 4.66
CA MET A 147 8.47 -1.19 4.18
C MET A 147 8.41 -2.67 3.79
N VAL A 148 9.43 -3.21 3.11
CA VAL A 148 9.40 -4.62 2.64
C VAL A 148 9.43 -5.65 3.78
N GLN A 149 9.72 -5.24 5.01
CA GLN A 149 9.67 -6.11 6.19
C GLN A 149 8.23 -6.37 6.67
N ILE A 150 7.34 -5.36 6.51
CA ILE A 150 5.97 -5.40 7.04
C ILE A 150 5.17 -6.61 6.54
N PRO A 151 5.16 -6.97 5.24
CA PRO A 151 4.42 -8.14 4.77
C PRO A 151 4.86 -9.46 5.42
N SER A 152 6.15 -9.61 5.75
CA SER A 152 6.64 -10.79 6.47
C SER A 152 6.08 -10.87 7.89
N PHE A 153 5.86 -9.74 8.57
CA PHE A 153 5.21 -9.73 9.88
C PHE A 153 3.75 -10.17 9.81
N LEU A 154 3.03 -9.74 8.77
CA LEU A 154 1.66 -10.17 8.52
C LEU A 154 1.59 -11.69 8.26
N GLU A 155 2.53 -12.21 7.46
CA GLU A 155 2.66 -13.63 7.18
C GLU A 155 2.99 -14.44 8.45
N GLU A 156 3.94 -13.98 9.27
CA GLU A 156 4.28 -14.62 10.55
C GLU A 156 3.10 -14.61 11.53
N LEU A 157 2.34 -13.52 11.62
CA LEU A 157 1.11 -13.44 12.40
C LEU A 157 0.06 -14.46 11.91
N ASP A 158 -0.12 -14.61 10.61
CA ASP A 158 -1.07 -15.59 10.05
C ASP A 158 -0.65 -17.03 10.36
N ASN A 159 0.64 -17.31 10.30
CA ASN A 159 1.19 -18.61 10.69
C ASN A 159 0.97 -18.92 12.19
N ILE A 160 1.12 -17.91 13.06
CA ILE A 160 0.79 -18.03 14.49
C ILE A 160 -0.70 -18.34 14.66
N ARG A 161 -1.58 -17.60 13.97
CA ARG A 161 -3.04 -17.78 14.04
C ARG A 161 -3.50 -19.14 13.52
N ALA A 162 -2.85 -19.65 12.47
CA ALA A 162 -3.13 -20.97 11.90
C ALA A 162 -2.64 -22.13 12.80
N THR A 163 -1.72 -21.87 13.73
CA THR A 163 -1.26 -22.86 14.69
C THR A 163 -2.31 -23.05 15.80
N SER A 164 -2.68 -24.31 16.07
CA SER A 164 -3.64 -24.64 17.14
C SER A 164 -3.16 -24.13 18.49
N VAL A 165 -4.07 -23.66 19.35
CA VAL A 165 -3.74 -23.03 20.65
C VAL A 165 -2.76 -23.88 21.47
N ALA A 166 -2.99 -25.20 21.54
CA ALA A 166 -2.12 -26.13 22.27
C ALA A 166 -0.68 -26.26 21.71
N LYS A 167 -0.43 -25.81 20.47
CA LYS A 167 0.87 -25.84 19.79
C LYS A 167 1.47 -24.44 19.61
N ARG A 168 0.80 -23.38 20.07
CA ARG A 168 1.31 -22.02 19.99
C ARG A 168 2.53 -21.90 20.91
N CYS A 169 3.60 -21.34 20.36
CA CYS A 169 4.88 -21.18 21.04
C CYS A 169 5.03 -19.69 21.41
N PRO A 170 5.09 -19.34 22.72
CA PRO A 170 5.28 -17.96 23.16
C PRO A 170 6.58 -17.33 22.64
N GLU A 171 7.63 -18.12 22.43
CA GLU A 171 8.92 -17.62 21.92
C GLU A 171 8.79 -17.11 20.47
N LYS A 172 8.01 -17.78 19.61
CA LYS A 172 7.76 -17.30 18.24
C LYS A 172 7.08 -15.94 18.24
N ARG A 173 6.10 -15.74 19.12
CA ARG A 173 5.42 -14.44 19.31
C ARG A 173 6.39 -13.38 19.83
N GLY A 174 7.17 -13.70 20.86
CA GLY A 174 8.17 -12.80 21.42
C GLY A 174 9.24 -12.39 20.39
N SER A 175 9.68 -13.34 19.56
CA SER A 175 10.59 -13.07 18.45
C SER A 175 9.98 -12.15 17.40
N LEU A 176 8.72 -12.37 17.02
CA LEU A 176 8.01 -11.49 16.08
C LEU A 176 7.86 -10.06 16.63
N LEU A 177 7.45 -9.91 17.90
CA LEU A 177 7.37 -8.60 18.56
C LEU A 177 8.72 -7.89 18.57
N LYS A 178 9.79 -8.61 18.91
CA LYS A 178 11.15 -8.04 18.90
C LYS A 178 11.51 -7.48 17.51
N LYS A 179 11.30 -8.25 16.44
CA LYS A 179 11.56 -7.79 15.06
C LYS A 179 10.75 -6.53 14.72
N MET A 180 9.48 -6.46 15.12
CA MET A 180 8.64 -5.29 14.88
C MET A 180 9.11 -4.06 15.65
N TYR A 181 9.61 -4.22 16.88
CA TYR A 181 10.20 -3.13 17.65
C TYR A 181 11.54 -2.68 17.06
N ASP A 182 12.36 -3.60 16.55
CA ASP A 182 13.59 -3.25 15.83
C ASP A 182 13.24 -2.38 14.58
N VAL A 183 12.22 -2.78 13.82
CA VAL A 183 11.70 -1.99 12.68
C VAL A 183 11.08 -0.65 13.11
N GLU A 184 10.40 -0.58 14.25
CA GLU A 184 9.92 0.68 14.81
C GLU A 184 11.10 1.65 15.05
N GLN A 185 12.22 1.16 15.58
CA GLN A 185 13.41 1.99 15.78
C GLN A 185 14.00 2.47 14.45
N GLU A 186 14.11 1.60 13.45
CA GLU A 186 14.55 1.99 12.10
C GLU A 186 13.65 3.08 11.50
N LEU A 187 12.33 2.94 11.66
CA LEU A 187 11.34 3.90 11.19
C LEU A 187 11.45 5.26 11.92
N LEU A 188 11.76 5.25 13.22
CA LEU A 188 12.01 6.47 14.00
C LEU A 188 13.32 7.16 13.58
N ILE A 189 14.38 6.39 13.33
CA ILE A 189 15.65 6.92 12.80
C ILE A 189 15.42 7.58 11.44
N TRP A 190 14.69 6.91 10.55
CA TRP A 190 14.33 7.45 9.25
C TRP A 190 13.48 8.72 9.36
N LYS A 191 12.48 8.74 10.24
CA LYS A 191 11.69 9.95 10.52
C LYS A 191 12.60 11.11 10.96
N PHE A 192 13.56 10.84 11.84
CA PHE A 192 14.48 11.85 12.32
C PHE A 192 15.41 12.36 11.19
N SER A 193 15.78 11.52 10.23
CA SER A 193 16.59 11.94 9.07
C SER A 193 15.82 12.86 8.12
N MET A 194 14.51 12.66 7.97
CA MET A 194 13.61 13.52 7.19
C MET A 194 13.39 14.91 7.83
N ARG A 195 13.56 15.04 9.15
CA ARG A 195 13.44 16.31 9.90
C ARG A 195 12.12 17.04 9.58
N GLU A 196 12.20 18.35 9.32
CA GLU A 196 11.07 19.25 9.03
C GLU A 196 10.32 18.88 7.75
N ASP A 197 10.95 18.18 6.79
CA ASP A 197 10.31 17.85 5.52
C ASP A 197 9.05 16.98 5.75
N LEU A 198 9.07 16.08 6.76
CA LEU A 198 7.91 15.23 7.08
C LEU A 198 6.75 16.02 7.74
N LEU A 199 7.01 17.20 8.29
CA LEU A 199 6.01 18.03 8.97
C LEU A 199 5.23 18.94 8.01
N ILE A 200 5.76 19.18 6.80
CA ILE A 200 5.19 20.10 5.80
C ILE A 200 3.73 19.73 5.46
N TYR A 201 3.44 18.44 5.33
CA TYR A 201 2.11 17.94 4.95
C TYR A 201 1.36 17.30 6.11
N ASP A 202 1.89 17.41 7.32
CA ASP A 202 1.21 16.98 8.53
C ASP A 202 0.27 18.07 9.02
N TYR A 203 -1.04 17.82 8.95
CA TYR A 203 -2.06 18.80 9.33
C TYR A 203 -2.05 19.15 10.83
N THR A 204 -1.50 18.28 11.69
CA THR A 204 -1.38 18.58 13.13
C THR A 204 -0.28 19.59 13.44
N HIS A 205 0.67 19.76 12.50
CA HIS A 205 1.79 20.69 12.63
C HIS A 205 1.61 21.92 11.73
N SER A 206 1.30 21.71 10.46
CA SER A 206 1.17 22.76 9.44
C SER A 206 -0.20 23.44 9.43
N GLY A 207 -1.17 22.90 10.16
CA GLY A 207 -2.54 23.39 10.22
C GLY A 207 -3.37 23.07 8.97
N ASN A 208 -4.51 23.74 8.85
CA ASN A 208 -5.47 23.58 7.76
C ASN A 208 -5.86 24.97 7.21
N PRO A 209 -5.65 25.29 5.91
CA PRO A 209 -5.23 24.40 4.82
C PRO A 209 -3.73 24.07 4.82
N LEU A 210 -3.41 22.86 4.37
CA LEU A 210 -2.03 22.41 4.16
C LEU A 210 -1.30 23.22 3.07
N PRO A 211 0.03 23.36 3.16
CA PRO A 211 0.86 23.92 2.11
C PRO A 211 0.65 23.21 0.77
N LYS A 212 0.68 23.99 -0.30
CA LYS A 212 0.47 23.51 -1.66
C LYS A 212 1.82 23.12 -2.28
N PRO A 213 2.01 21.87 -2.74
CA PRO A 213 3.20 21.50 -3.50
C PRO A 213 3.37 22.36 -4.76
N GLN A 214 4.58 22.82 -5.02
CA GLN A 214 4.94 23.69 -6.15
C GLN A 214 5.93 23.05 -7.10
N VAL A 215 6.89 22.28 -6.58
CA VAL A 215 7.96 21.64 -7.37
C VAL A 215 8.00 20.13 -7.17
N ASP A 216 8.71 19.40 -8.03
CA ASP A 216 8.79 17.93 -7.97
C ASP A 216 9.28 17.40 -6.62
N ARG A 217 10.20 18.13 -5.97
CA ARG A 217 10.67 17.81 -4.61
C ARG A 217 9.53 17.80 -3.59
N ASP A 218 8.60 18.74 -3.69
CA ASP A 218 7.46 18.86 -2.79
C ASP A 218 6.55 17.63 -2.89
N PHE A 219 6.32 17.16 -4.12
CA PHE A 219 5.57 15.93 -4.36
C PHE A 219 6.32 14.68 -3.89
N ALA A 220 7.65 14.65 -4.01
CA ALA A 220 8.46 13.56 -3.47
C ALA A 220 8.33 13.47 -1.94
N VAL A 221 8.37 14.62 -1.23
CA VAL A 221 8.17 14.68 0.22
C VAL A 221 6.75 14.24 0.60
N LEU A 222 5.73 14.72 -0.11
CA LEU A 222 4.34 14.30 0.09
C LEU A 222 4.18 12.78 -0.08
N HIS A 223 4.81 12.22 -1.10
CA HIS A 223 4.78 10.79 -1.39
C HIS A 223 5.46 9.94 -0.30
N LEU A 224 6.65 10.36 0.16
CA LEU A 224 7.33 9.71 1.29
C LEU A 224 6.51 9.79 2.57
N SER A 225 5.86 10.93 2.82
CA SER A 225 4.97 11.12 3.97
C SER A 225 3.83 10.10 3.97
N PHE A 226 3.18 9.91 2.82
CA PHE A 226 2.13 8.90 2.69
C PHE A 226 2.60 7.48 2.98
N PHE A 227 3.78 7.10 2.50
CA PHE A 227 4.32 5.76 2.77
C PHE A 227 4.72 5.56 4.20
N TYR A 228 5.33 6.58 4.82
CA TYR A 228 5.62 6.58 6.25
C TYR A 228 4.33 6.36 7.05
N TRP A 229 3.28 7.16 6.83
CA TRP A 229 2.01 7.03 7.53
C TRP A 229 1.33 5.67 7.27
N SER A 230 1.38 5.17 6.03
CA SER A 230 0.82 3.85 5.68
C SER A 230 1.58 2.70 6.38
N CYS A 231 2.91 2.80 6.44
CA CYS A 231 3.76 1.86 7.13
C CYS A 231 3.47 1.87 8.64
N SER A 232 3.34 3.05 9.25
CA SER A 232 2.98 3.20 10.66
C SER A 232 1.62 2.60 10.99
N ILE A 233 0.59 2.81 10.17
CA ILE A 233 -0.73 2.17 10.36
C ILE A 233 -0.57 0.65 10.45
N LEU A 234 0.09 0.03 9.49
CA LEU A 234 0.27 -1.42 9.46
C LEU A 234 1.14 -1.94 10.59
N LEU A 235 2.27 -1.29 10.87
CA LEU A 235 3.19 -1.72 11.92
C LEU A 235 2.49 -1.71 13.28
N TYR A 236 1.87 -0.60 13.66
CA TYR A 236 1.26 -0.46 14.97
C TYR A 236 -0.01 -1.29 15.14
N THR A 237 -0.85 -1.38 14.10
CA THR A 237 -1.98 -2.33 14.17
C THR A 237 -1.50 -3.77 14.27
N THR A 238 -0.41 -4.15 13.59
CA THR A 238 0.14 -5.52 13.69
C THR A 238 0.76 -5.81 15.05
N ILE A 239 1.52 -4.86 15.63
CA ILE A 239 2.04 -4.97 17.00
C ILE A 239 0.88 -5.22 17.97
N HIS A 240 -0.19 -4.43 17.85
CA HIS A 240 -1.38 -4.60 18.66
C HIS A 240 -1.99 -6.00 18.52
N LEU A 241 -2.19 -6.48 17.29
CA LEU A 241 -2.76 -7.80 17.03
C LEU A 241 -1.90 -8.92 17.61
N VAL A 242 -0.58 -8.87 17.43
CA VAL A 242 0.35 -9.88 17.97
C VAL A 242 0.36 -9.85 19.51
N THR A 243 0.30 -8.67 20.13
CA THR A 243 0.20 -8.52 21.59
C THR A 243 -1.12 -9.10 22.11
N ASN A 244 -2.25 -8.82 21.48
CA ASN A 244 -3.55 -9.32 21.93
C ASN A 244 -3.75 -10.83 21.71
N GLU A 245 -3.03 -11.45 20.76
CA GLU A 245 -2.97 -12.92 20.71
C GLU A 245 -2.34 -13.51 21.99
N ALA A 246 -1.58 -12.73 22.78
CA ALA A 246 -1.02 -13.16 24.05
C ALA A 246 -2.01 -13.22 25.20
N ASP A 247 -2.97 -12.29 25.21
CA ASP A 247 -3.90 -12.10 26.31
C ASP A 247 -5.03 -13.13 26.27
N ARG A 248 -5.29 -13.71 25.09
CA ARG A 248 -6.13 -14.89 24.94
C ARG A 248 -5.51 -16.15 25.56
N ASP A 249 -4.19 -16.20 25.67
CA ASP A 249 -3.42 -17.37 26.12
C ASP A 249 -2.92 -17.23 27.58
N SER A 250 -3.03 -16.07 28.23
CA SER A 250 -2.49 -15.83 29.58
C SER A 250 -3.27 -14.78 30.39
N SER A 251 -3.52 -15.05 31.68
CA SER A 251 -4.27 -14.17 32.60
C SER A 251 -3.46 -12.99 33.17
N ASN A 252 -2.19 -12.83 32.78
CA ASN A 252 -1.30 -11.76 33.24
C ASN A 252 -0.59 -11.12 32.03
N ALA A 253 -1.30 -10.20 31.37
CA ALA A 253 -0.82 -9.46 30.21
C ALA A 253 0.08 -8.27 30.62
N PHE A 254 1.32 -8.24 30.13
CA PHE A 254 2.07 -6.98 30.04
C PHE A 254 1.55 -6.21 28.82
N SER A 255 0.59 -5.31 29.07
CA SER A 255 0.01 -4.43 28.06
C SER A 255 1.02 -3.35 27.66
N SER A 256 1.80 -3.60 26.60
CA SER A 256 2.28 -2.49 25.77
C SER A 256 1.12 -2.09 24.86
N SER A 257 0.21 -1.30 25.42
CA SER A 257 -0.96 -0.79 24.71
C SER A 257 -0.49 0.15 23.60
N ILE A 258 -0.79 -0.20 22.35
CA ILE A 258 -0.74 0.77 21.26
C ILE A 258 -1.74 1.88 21.62
N PRO A 259 -1.32 3.15 21.61
CA PRO A 259 -2.05 4.24 22.24
C PRO A 259 -3.12 4.78 21.29
N PHE A 260 -4.06 3.91 20.95
CA PHE A 260 -5.19 4.24 20.11
C PHE A 260 -6.00 5.41 20.67
N SER A 261 -6.60 6.22 19.78
CA SER A 261 -7.51 7.29 20.18
C SER A 261 -8.69 6.75 20.98
N SER A 262 -9.12 7.40 22.07
CA SER A 262 -10.35 7.03 22.78
C SER A 262 -11.52 7.94 22.39
N GLU A 263 -12.76 7.52 22.70
CA GLU A 263 -13.97 8.28 22.38
C GLU A 263 -13.92 9.70 22.95
N GLY A 264 -14.18 10.70 22.09
CA GLY A 264 -14.11 12.12 22.44
C GLY A 264 -12.70 12.64 22.80
N CYS A 265 -11.69 11.77 22.78
CA CYS A 265 -10.32 12.04 23.20
C CYS A 265 -9.33 11.53 22.12
N PRO A 266 -9.26 12.20 20.96
CA PRO A 266 -8.33 11.79 19.91
C PRO A 266 -6.88 11.87 20.43
N ASN A 267 -6.13 10.78 20.32
CA ASN A 267 -4.73 10.77 20.72
C ASN A 267 -3.81 11.16 19.56
N PHE A 268 -4.01 12.36 19.01
CA PHE A 268 -3.25 12.86 17.85
C PHE A 268 -1.88 13.43 18.22
N LEU A 269 -1.44 13.24 19.47
CA LEU A 269 -0.11 13.59 19.94
C LEU A 269 0.85 12.40 19.95
N ASP A 270 0.32 11.17 19.92
CA ASP A 270 1.12 9.96 19.97
C ASP A 270 1.39 9.41 18.56
N GLU A 271 2.65 9.38 18.18
CA GLU A 271 3.10 8.88 16.88
C GLU A 271 2.90 7.37 16.71
N ARG A 272 2.64 6.63 17.79
CA ARG A 272 2.29 5.21 17.75
C ARG A 272 0.79 4.99 17.50
N ASN A 273 -0.02 6.06 17.46
CA ASN A 273 -1.44 5.98 17.17
C ASN A 273 -1.71 5.81 15.66
N PRO A 274 -2.28 4.67 15.20
CA PRO A 274 -2.60 4.48 13.79
C PRO A 274 -3.66 5.47 13.27
N THR A 275 -4.58 5.93 14.13
CA THR A 275 -5.62 6.89 13.74
C THR A 275 -5.04 8.22 13.30
N LEU A 276 -3.99 8.70 13.97
CA LEU A 276 -3.28 9.92 13.59
C LEU A 276 -2.78 9.83 12.14
N HIS A 277 -2.12 8.73 11.79
CA HIS A 277 -1.56 8.51 10.45
C HIS A 277 -2.65 8.40 9.37
N ALA A 278 -3.76 7.74 9.67
CA ALA A 278 -4.89 7.66 8.74
C ALA A 278 -5.48 9.07 8.46
N HIS A 279 -5.64 9.89 9.50
CA HIS A 279 -6.09 11.27 9.33
C HIS A 279 -5.10 12.12 8.53
N ARG A 280 -3.78 11.99 8.80
CA ARG A 280 -2.74 12.68 8.02
C ARG A 280 -2.83 12.37 6.54
N ILE A 281 -3.01 11.08 6.19
CA ILE A 281 -3.22 10.67 4.79
C ILE A 281 -4.44 11.39 4.20
N VAL A 282 -5.60 11.35 4.88
CA VAL A 282 -6.83 11.93 4.32
C VAL A 282 -6.73 13.45 4.15
N HIS A 283 -6.15 14.17 5.11
CA HIS A 283 -5.98 15.62 5.02
C HIS A 283 -5.00 16.03 3.91
N ALA A 284 -3.93 15.27 3.70
CA ALA A 284 -2.92 15.57 2.67
C ALA A 284 -3.33 15.09 1.27
N LEU A 285 -4.26 14.13 1.16
CA LEU A 285 -4.66 13.51 -0.09
C LEU A 285 -5.05 14.48 -1.21
N PRO A 286 -5.83 15.56 -0.97
CA PRO A 286 -6.22 16.49 -2.03
C PRO A 286 -5.03 17.13 -2.76
N LEU A 287 -3.85 17.19 -2.12
CA LEU A 287 -2.63 17.74 -2.71
C LEU A 287 -2.12 16.90 -3.89
N SER A 288 -2.35 15.58 -3.89
CA SER A 288 -1.93 14.64 -4.95
C SER A 288 -2.74 14.74 -6.24
N TYR A 289 -3.90 15.39 -6.19
CA TYR A 289 -4.84 15.48 -7.32
C TYR A 289 -4.95 16.90 -7.87
N ARG A 290 -4.05 17.79 -7.46
CA ARG A 290 -3.98 19.14 -8.02
C ARG A 290 -3.54 19.08 -9.49
N PRO A 291 -3.93 20.06 -10.33
CA PRO A 291 -3.54 20.08 -11.75
C PRO A 291 -2.03 19.98 -12.00
N CYS A 292 -1.21 20.50 -11.07
CA CYS A 292 0.26 20.45 -11.14
C CYS A 292 0.87 19.11 -10.69
N ALA A 293 0.11 18.20 -10.07
CA ALA A 293 0.63 16.96 -9.51
C ALA A 293 0.94 15.88 -10.55
N GLY A 294 0.38 16.02 -11.77
CA GLY A 294 0.52 15.05 -12.83
C GLY A 294 -0.13 13.70 -12.51
N GLY A 295 -0.04 12.75 -13.46
CA GLY A 295 -0.66 11.43 -13.31
C GLY A 295 0.04 10.52 -12.29
N TYR A 296 1.36 10.67 -12.13
CA TYR A 296 2.14 9.81 -11.24
C TYR A 296 1.77 10.02 -9.76
N THR A 297 1.61 11.28 -9.33
CA THR A 297 1.28 11.59 -7.94
C THR A 297 -0.11 11.08 -7.53
N ALA A 298 -1.07 11.13 -8.45
CA ALA A 298 -2.39 10.55 -8.23
C ALA A 298 -2.34 9.02 -8.09
N LEU A 299 -1.47 8.37 -8.87
CA LEU A 299 -1.26 6.92 -8.80
C LEU A 299 -0.59 6.52 -7.48
N SER A 300 0.42 7.26 -7.04
CA SER A 300 1.12 6.96 -5.80
C SER A 300 0.27 7.13 -4.54
N SER A 301 -0.72 8.02 -4.55
CA SER A 301 -1.64 8.19 -3.42
C SER A 301 -2.75 7.13 -3.33
N SER A 302 -2.87 6.25 -4.33
CA SER A 302 -3.92 5.21 -4.39
C SER A 302 -3.87 4.25 -3.21
N PHE A 303 -2.68 3.69 -2.92
CA PHE A 303 -2.51 2.74 -1.83
C PHE A 303 -2.65 3.40 -0.45
N PRO A 304 -1.99 4.54 -0.16
CA PRO A 304 -2.17 5.26 1.09
C PRO A 304 -3.64 5.58 1.39
N LEU A 305 -4.38 6.07 0.39
CA LEU A 305 -5.82 6.27 0.49
C LEU A 305 -6.55 4.96 0.82
N GLY A 306 -6.29 3.90 0.05
CA GLY A 306 -6.89 2.58 0.29
C GLY A 306 -6.61 2.04 1.70
N MET A 307 -5.41 2.31 2.24
CA MET A 307 -4.98 1.97 3.58
C MET A 307 -5.75 2.76 4.64
N ALA A 308 -5.76 4.09 4.52
CA ALA A 308 -6.45 4.97 5.46
C ALA A 308 -7.95 4.68 5.52
N LEU A 309 -8.62 4.55 4.37
CA LEU A 309 -10.05 4.21 4.31
C LEU A 309 -10.32 2.88 5.00
N ARG A 310 -9.58 1.82 4.66
CA ARG A 310 -9.78 0.51 5.26
C ARG A 310 -9.58 0.52 6.76
N TYR A 311 -8.51 1.15 7.23
CA TYR A 311 -8.22 1.26 8.65
C TYR A 311 -9.35 2.00 9.37
N LEU A 312 -9.78 3.17 8.87
CA LEU A 312 -10.85 3.97 9.47
C LEU A 312 -12.17 3.19 9.55
N VAL A 313 -12.50 2.42 8.52
CA VAL A 313 -13.70 1.57 8.49
C VAL A 313 -13.68 0.50 9.59
N VAL A 314 -12.51 -0.05 9.93
CA VAL A 314 -12.37 -1.08 10.97
C VAL A 314 -11.80 -0.56 12.29
N ALA A 315 -11.64 0.76 12.43
CA ALA A 315 -11.00 1.36 13.61
C ALA A 315 -11.71 0.93 14.91
N HIS A 316 -13.04 0.83 14.86
CA HIS A 316 -13.91 0.36 15.95
C HIS A 316 -13.65 -1.11 16.42
N HIS A 317 -12.90 -1.91 15.64
CA HIS A 317 -12.49 -3.27 16.03
C HIS A 317 -11.19 -3.32 16.83
N PHE A 318 -10.43 -2.23 16.84
CA PHE A 318 -9.31 -2.06 17.75
C PHE A 318 -9.86 -1.55 19.09
N PRO A 319 -9.10 -1.55 20.21
CA PRO A 319 -9.56 -1.04 21.50
C PRO A 319 -9.79 0.47 21.41
N HIS A 320 -10.91 0.87 20.82
CA HIS A 320 -11.50 2.20 20.72
C HIS A 320 -12.65 2.22 19.70
N GLU A 321 -13.59 3.13 19.99
CA GLU A 321 -14.84 3.48 19.31
C GLU A 321 -15.99 2.47 19.34
N CYS A 322 -16.99 2.78 20.17
CA CYS A 322 -18.38 2.50 19.89
C CYS A 322 -19.13 3.84 19.74
N ASP A 323 -20.07 3.90 18.79
CA ASP A 323 -21.12 4.92 18.59
C ASP A 323 -20.78 6.37 18.18
N SER A 324 -19.74 6.59 17.36
CA SER A 324 -19.67 7.80 16.50
C SER A 324 -19.55 7.51 15.00
N GLY A 325 -20.09 6.35 14.57
CA GLY A 325 -20.08 5.93 13.16
C GLY A 325 -20.55 7.04 12.19
N ALA A 326 -21.43 7.96 12.62
CA ALA A 326 -21.90 9.07 11.81
C ALA A 326 -20.80 10.09 11.41
N ALA A 327 -19.92 10.53 12.32
CA ALA A 327 -18.93 11.58 12.03
C ALA A 327 -17.75 11.04 11.21
N GLN A 328 -17.28 9.83 11.52
CA GLN A 328 -16.30 9.13 10.71
C GLN A 328 -16.86 8.78 9.32
N MET A 329 -18.11 8.35 9.25
CA MET A 329 -18.81 8.12 7.99
C MET A 329 -18.95 9.41 7.19
N GLU A 330 -19.34 10.52 7.81
CA GLU A 330 -19.48 11.81 7.13
C GLU A 330 -18.14 12.27 6.54
N PHE A 331 -17.05 12.14 7.30
CA PHE A 331 -15.69 12.43 6.82
C PHE A 331 -15.26 11.50 5.67
N LEU A 332 -15.53 10.20 5.79
CA LEU A 332 -15.26 9.22 4.72
C LEU A 332 -16.08 9.57 3.48
N LEU A 333 -17.39 9.77 3.60
CA LEU A 333 -18.30 10.14 2.51
C LEU A 333 -17.90 11.46 1.85
N GLN A 334 -17.51 12.47 2.61
CA GLN A 334 -17.00 13.73 2.07
C GLN A 334 -15.69 13.54 1.29
N THR A 335 -14.85 12.59 1.72
CA THR A 335 -13.59 12.25 1.05
C THR A 335 -13.84 11.47 -0.25
N VAL A 336 -14.71 10.44 -0.25
CA VAL A 336 -14.99 9.65 -1.47
C VAL A 336 -15.85 10.40 -2.48
N SER A 337 -16.66 11.37 -2.04
CA SER A 337 -17.49 12.20 -2.92
C SER A 337 -16.72 13.29 -3.67
N GLN A 338 -15.41 13.45 -3.42
CA GLN A 338 -14.60 14.41 -4.15
C GLN A 338 -14.51 14.03 -5.65
N PRO A 339 -14.76 14.96 -6.60
CA PRO A 339 -14.83 14.68 -8.03
C PRO A 339 -13.60 13.95 -8.63
N PHE A 340 -12.42 14.13 -8.04
CA PHE A 340 -11.16 13.55 -8.52
C PHE A 340 -11.02 12.05 -8.22
N MET A 341 -11.73 11.53 -7.21
CA MET A 341 -11.71 10.10 -6.86
C MET A 341 -12.24 9.27 -8.05
N GLY A 342 -13.34 9.70 -8.66
CA GLY A 342 -14.10 8.90 -9.62
C GLY A 342 -13.43 8.59 -10.97
N ALA A 343 -12.38 9.31 -11.39
CA ALA A 343 -11.94 9.28 -12.79
C ALA A 343 -11.11 8.04 -13.19
N TYR A 344 -10.14 7.63 -12.37
CA TYR A 344 -9.25 6.49 -12.69
C TYR A 344 -8.82 5.71 -11.45
N VAL A 345 -8.28 6.41 -10.45
CA VAL A 345 -7.67 5.78 -9.27
C VAL A 345 -8.72 5.13 -8.37
N ALA A 346 -9.80 5.82 -8.00
CA ALA A 346 -10.83 5.16 -7.19
C ALA A 346 -11.56 4.07 -7.98
N LYS A 347 -11.66 4.20 -9.30
CA LYS A 347 -12.20 3.15 -10.18
C LYS A 347 -11.32 1.91 -10.20
N PHE A 348 -10.00 2.07 -10.32
CA PHE A 348 -9.06 0.96 -10.20
C PHE A 348 -9.10 0.34 -8.80
N ILE A 349 -9.13 1.14 -7.74
CA ILE A 349 -9.28 0.64 -6.36
C ILE A 349 -10.58 -0.17 -6.22
N ASP A 350 -11.70 0.34 -6.72
CA ASP A 350 -12.99 -0.37 -6.75
C ASP A 350 -12.92 -1.68 -7.54
N HIS A 351 -12.27 -1.69 -8.70
CA HIS A 351 -12.05 -2.90 -9.47
C HIS A 351 -11.17 -3.92 -8.73
N LEU A 352 -10.08 -3.47 -8.11
CA LEU A 352 -9.19 -4.29 -7.29
C LEU A 352 -9.97 -4.95 -6.15
N PHE A 353 -10.76 -4.16 -5.43
CA PHE A 353 -11.67 -4.67 -4.39
C PHE A 353 -12.64 -5.73 -4.92
N LYS A 354 -13.27 -5.51 -6.06
CA LYS A 354 -14.25 -6.43 -6.67
C LYS A 354 -13.61 -7.75 -7.12
N VAL A 355 -12.36 -7.72 -7.56
CA VAL A 355 -11.64 -8.90 -8.04
C VAL A 355 -11.00 -9.70 -6.89
N ASP A 356 -10.40 -9.02 -5.89
CA ASP A 356 -9.70 -9.68 -4.79
C ASP A 356 -10.62 -10.36 -3.76
N THR A 357 -11.91 -9.99 -3.71
CA THR A 357 -12.89 -10.73 -2.91
C THR A 357 -13.31 -12.03 -3.60
N SER A 358 -12.79 -13.16 -3.11
CA SER A 358 -13.05 -14.50 -3.65
C SER A 358 -14.38 -15.14 -3.23
N ALA A 359 -15.21 -14.50 -2.40
CA ALA A 359 -16.50 -15.06 -2.02
C ALA A 359 -17.61 -14.50 -2.90
N GLN A 360 -18.31 -15.39 -3.58
CA GLN A 360 -19.56 -15.11 -4.30
C GLN A 360 -20.58 -14.41 -3.37
N SER A 361 -20.53 -14.67 -2.05
CA SER A 361 -21.33 -14.01 -1.02
C SER A 361 -20.92 -12.56 -0.69
N LEU A 362 -19.65 -12.16 -0.88
CA LEU A 362 -19.16 -10.80 -0.56
C LEU A 362 -19.34 -9.81 -1.71
N LYS A 363 -19.52 -10.28 -2.95
CA LYS A 363 -19.82 -9.46 -4.13
C LYS A 363 -21.22 -8.86 -4.10
N GLU A 364 -22.15 -9.49 -3.38
CA GLU A 364 -23.55 -9.06 -3.25
C GLU A 364 -23.76 -8.00 -2.15
N MET A 365 -22.76 -7.81 -1.28
CA MET A 365 -22.83 -6.82 -0.19
C MET A 365 -22.45 -5.43 -0.69
N THR A 366 -23.48 -4.71 -1.13
CA THR A 366 -23.45 -3.28 -1.42
C THR A 366 -23.52 -2.46 -0.13
N GLY A 367 -23.09 -1.19 -0.17
CA GLY A 367 -23.12 -0.29 0.99
C GLY A 367 -21.98 -0.52 2.00
N TRP A 368 -22.12 0.14 3.15
CA TRP A 368 -21.08 0.22 4.20
C TRP A 368 -20.65 -1.15 4.75
N TYR A 369 -21.62 -2.02 5.02
CA TYR A 369 -21.39 -3.35 5.59
C TYR A 369 -20.45 -4.21 4.74
N GLY A 370 -20.63 -4.18 3.41
CA GLY A 370 -19.72 -4.89 2.51
C GLY A 370 -18.31 -4.31 2.49
N MET A 371 -18.16 -2.99 2.61
CA MET A 371 -16.84 -2.36 2.69
C MET A 371 -16.11 -2.75 3.98
N GLU A 372 -16.85 -2.79 5.09
CA GLU A 372 -16.33 -3.19 6.39
C GLU A 372 -15.84 -4.64 6.41
N LEU A 373 -16.63 -5.58 5.91
CA LEU A 373 -16.20 -6.98 5.81
C LEU A 373 -14.96 -7.17 4.92
N ARG A 374 -14.88 -6.44 3.80
CA ARG A 374 -13.70 -6.44 2.93
C ARG A 374 -12.47 -5.85 3.62
N ALA A 375 -12.65 -4.77 4.38
CA ALA A 375 -11.59 -4.15 5.14
C ALA A 375 -11.12 -5.07 6.29
N ARG A 376 -12.03 -5.76 6.99
CA ARG A 376 -11.69 -6.73 8.05
C ARG A 376 -10.72 -7.81 7.55
N GLY A 377 -10.86 -8.27 6.31
CA GLY A 377 -9.98 -9.27 5.71
C GLY A 377 -8.49 -8.90 5.70
N TRP A 378 -8.15 -7.60 5.75
CA TRP A 378 -6.76 -7.12 5.78
C TRP A 378 -6.10 -7.25 7.16
N TRP A 379 -6.86 -7.22 8.26
CA TRP A 379 -6.32 -7.28 9.64
C TRP A 379 -6.70 -8.56 10.41
N PHE A 380 -7.90 -9.09 10.16
CA PHE A 380 -8.54 -10.08 11.04
C PHE A 380 -8.80 -11.44 10.38
N LYS A 381 -8.26 -11.66 9.15
CA LYS A 381 -8.44 -12.85 8.29
C LYS A 381 -9.80 -12.85 7.55
N PRO A 382 -9.90 -13.46 6.35
CA PRO A 382 -11.19 -13.59 5.67
C PRO A 382 -12.16 -14.42 6.49
N VAL A 383 -13.36 -13.86 6.66
CA VAL A 383 -14.52 -14.48 7.27
C VAL A 383 -15.03 -15.60 6.36
N ALA A 384 -14.34 -16.74 6.34
CA ALA A 384 -14.92 -17.96 5.80
C ALA A 384 -15.91 -18.59 6.79
N GLU A 385 -15.79 -18.28 8.09
CA GLU A 385 -16.54 -18.95 9.16
C GLU A 385 -17.80 -18.21 9.67
N GLU A 386 -17.98 -16.89 9.45
CA GLU A 386 -19.26 -16.23 9.86
C GLU A 386 -20.37 -16.37 8.81
N VAL A 387 -20.05 -16.66 7.54
CA VAL A 387 -21.07 -16.89 6.49
C VAL A 387 -21.79 -18.23 6.70
N GLU A 388 -21.15 -19.21 7.35
CA GLU A 388 -21.80 -20.48 7.72
C GLU A 388 -22.68 -20.38 8.98
N ARG A 389 -22.60 -19.29 9.76
CA ARG A 389 -23.46 -19.08 10.94
C ARG A 389 -24.72 -18.27 10.66
N LEU A 390 -24.87 -17.78 9.43
CA LEU A 390 -26.01 -16.97 8.99
C LEU A 390 -26.83 -17.64 7.87
N ASN A 391 -26.48 -18.87 7.49
CA ASN A 391 -27.34 -19.81 6.76
C ASN A 391 -27.75 -20.95 7.71
#